data_AF-A0A1V0RLE2-F1
#
_entry.id   AF-A0A1V0RLE2-F1
#
_cell.length_a   1.000
_cell.length_b   1.000
_cell.length_c   1.000
_cell.angle_alpha   90.00
_cell.angle_beta   90.00
_cell.angle_gamma   90.00
#
_symmetry.space_group_name_H-M   'P 1'
#
loop_
_entity.id
_entity.type
_entity.pdbx_description
1 polymer ?
#
loop_
_entity_poly.entity_id
_entity_poly.type
_entity_poly.pdbx_seq_one_letter_code
_entity_poly.pdbx_strand_id
1 'polypeptide(L)'
;MAVLNAQAIFLIVLSALGYSIATIGLKMGSSTISLAAIGLVALGFGAAALCEIEILRHVDLGVVYISIIGLETLIVLSYAWFIGEALSVRQIGGATMVLAGLAVVSH
;
A
#
# COMPACT_ATOMS: atom_id res chain seq x y z
N MET A 1 -13.32 -8.80 -18.11
CA MET A 1 -12.35 -9.11 -17.03
C MET A 1 -11.02 -8.58 -17.49
N ALA A 2 -10.58 -7.44 -16.96
CA ALA A 2 -9.30 -6.86 -17.34
C ALA A 2 -8.20 -7.71 -16.69
N VAL A 3 -7.58 -8.59 -17.47
CA VAL A 3 -6.39 -9.34 -17.03
C VAL A 3 -5.29 -8.30 -16.78
N LEU A 4 -4.81 -8.21 -15.54
CA LEU A 4 -3.72 -7.32 -15.19
C LEU A 4 -2.48 -7.72 -15.99
N ASN A 5 -2.00 -6.82 -16.85
CA ASN A 5 -0.76 -7.03 -17.58
C ASN A 5 0.46 -6.79 -16.66
N ALA A 6 1.65 -7.22 -17.10
CA ALA A 6 2.87 -7.10 -16.30
C ALA A 6 3.21 -5.66 -15.91
N GLN A 7 2.92 -4.68 -16.78
CA GLN A 7 3.14 -3.26 -16.51
C GLN A 7 2.20 -2.75 -15.41
N ALA A 8 0.93 -3.13 -15.46
CA ALA A 8 -0.06 -2.80 -14.43
C ALA A 8 0.33 -3.38 -13.07
N ILE A 9 0.75 -4.66 -13.03
CA ILE A 9 1.23 -5.30 -11.80
C ILE A 9 2.45 -4.55 -11.25
N PHE A 10 3.41 -4.20 -12.10
CA PHE A 10 4.58 -3.43 -11.69
C PHE A 10 4.22 -2.07 -11.08
N LEU A 11 3.29 -1.33 -11.72
CA LEU A 11 2.82 -0.04 -11.23
C LEU A 11 2.03 -0.16 -9.91
N ILE A 12 1.23 -1.22 -9.72
CA ILE A 12 0.55 -1.51 -8.45
C ILE A 12 1.57 -1.74 -7.34
N VAL A 13 2.58 -2.56 -7.59
CA VAL A 13 3.63 -2.85 -6.60
C VAL A 13 4.38 -1.59 -6.23
N LEU A 14 4.76 -0.78 -7.23
CA LEU A 14 5.47 0.48 -6.99
C LEU A 14 4.60 1.49 -6.23
N SER A 15 3.30 1.55 -6.54
CA SER A 15 2.36 2.41 -5.83
C SER A 15 2.17 1.98 -4.37
N ALA A 16 1.94 0.69 -4.12
CA ALA A 16 1.80 0.16 -2.77
C ALA A 16 3.07 0.36 -1.93
N LEU A 17 4.26 0.24 -2.54
CA LEU A 17 5.53 0.60 -1.89
C LEU A 17 5.60 2.09 -1.55
N GLY A 18 5.19 2.97 -2.47
CA GLY A 18 5.12 4.41 -2.22
C GLY A 18 4.20 4.76 -1.05
N TYR A 19 2.99 4.21 -1.01
CA TYR A 19 2.07 4.37 0.12
C TYR A 19 2.66 3.81 1.42
N SER A 20 3.26 2.63 1.38
CA SER A 20 3.90 2.03 2.55
C SER A 20 5.04 2.89 3.09
N ILE A 21 5.89 3.45 2.22
CA ILE A 21 6.96 4.38 2.60
C ILE A 21 6.39 5.64 3.25
N ALA A 22 5.32 6.20 2.67
CA ALA A 22 4.65 7.35 3.26
C ALA A 22 4.08 7.01 4.64
N THR A 23 3.43 5.85 4.79
CA THR A 23 2.89 5.35 6.06
C THR A 23 4.00 5.16 7.11
N ILE A 24 5.18 4.66 6.72
CA ILE A 24 6.35 4.59 7.60
C ILE A 24 6.80 6.00 8.02
N GLY A 25 6.84 6.96 7.08
CA GLY A 25 7.13 8.37 7.36
C GLY A 25 6.12 8.99 8.33
N LEU A 26 4.83 8.70 8.18
CA LEU A 26 3.79 9.11 9.12
C LEU A 26 4.03 8.51 10.51
N LYS A 27 4.41 7.23 10.58
CA LYS A 27 4.73 6.57 11.84
C LYS A 27 5.93 7.23 12.53
N MET A 28 6.99 7.53 11.78
CA MET A 28 8.16 8.26 12.29
C MET A 28 7.77 9.66 12.81
N GLY A 29 6.95 10.39 12.06
CA GLY A 29 6.47 11.73 12.40
C GLY A 29 5.51 11.76 13.58
N SER A 30 4.86 10.64 13.92
CA SER A 30 3.85 10.57 14.99
C SER A 30 4.39 10.89 16.40
N SER A 31 5.68 10.64 16.64
CA SER A 31 6.33 10.96 17.93
C SER A 31 6.97 12.35 17.91
N THR A 32 7.64 12.70 16.81
CA THR A 32 8.25 14.01 16.62
C THR A 32 8.31 14.31 15.14
N ILE A 33 7.76 15.46 14.74
CA ILE A 33 7.82 15.92 13.36
C ILE A 33 9.28 16.26 13.04
N SER A 34 9.84 15.59 12.03
CA SER A 34 11.20 15.81 11.53
C SER A 34 11.17 16.00 10.02
N LEU A 35 12.19 16.66 9.48
CA LEU A 35 12.32 16.86 8.03
C LEU A 35 12.41 15.52 7.28
N ALA A 36 13.04 14.51 7.88
CA ALA A 36 13.11 13.16 7.32
C ALA A 36 11.72 12.51 7.23
N ALA A 37 10.90 12.61 8.29
CA ALA A 37 9.53 12.10 8.27
C ALA A 37 8.68 12.78 7.19
N ILE A 38 8.75 14.11 7.10
CA ILE A 38 8.04 14.88 6.06
C ILE A 38 8.52 14.48 4.66
N GLY A 39 9.83 14.33 4.47
CA GLY A 39 10.43 13.93 3.20
C GLY A 39 9.94 12.54 2.74
N LEU A 40 9.92 11.55 3.65
CA LEU A 40 9.40 10.21 3.34
C LEU A 40 7.91 10.23 2.97
N VAL A 41 7.10 11.00 3.69
CA VAL A 41 5.67 11.16 3.39
C VAL A 41 5.48 11.77 2.00
N ALA A 42 6.15 12.89 1.71
CA ALA A 42 6.00 13.60 0.44
C ALA A 42 6.50 12.75 -0.74
N LEU A 43 7.65 12.10 -0.60
CA LEU A 43 8.21 11.25 -1.65
C LEU A 43 7.36 9.98 -1.88
N GLY A 44 6.93 9.33 -0.79
CA GLY A 44 6.10 8.13 -0.88
C GLY A 44 4.75 8.39 -1.53
N PHE A 45 4.00 9.39 -1.05
CA PHE A 45 2.72 9.76 -1.64
C PHE A 45 2.86 10.30 -3.06
N GLY A 46 3.89 11.10 -3.34
CA GLY A 46 4.17 11.59 -4.68
C GLY A 46 4.43 10.45 -5.67
N ALA A 47 5.30 9.51 -5.32
CA ALA A 47 5.60 8.35 -6.14
C ALA A 47 4.37 7.46 -6.36
N ALA A 48 3.60 7.19 -5.30
CA ALA A 48 2.38 6.38 -5.37
C ALA A 48 1.32 7.02 -6.28
N ALA A 49 1.05 8.31 -6.09
CA ALA A 49 0.09 9.05 -6.89
C ALA A 49 0.47 9.07 -8.38
N LEU A 50 1.75 9.24 -8.72
CA LEU A 50 2.21 9.19 -10.10
C LEU A 50 2.00 7.81 -10.74
N CYS A 51 2.25 6.73 -9.99
CA CYS A 51 1.99 5.37 -10.46
C CYS A 51 0.49 5.09 -10.64
N GLU A 52 -0.35 5.55 -9.70
CA GLU A 52 -1.81 5.43 -9.79
C GLU A 52 -2.38 6.19 -10.99
N ILE A 53 -1.94 7.43 -11.21
CA ILE A 53 -2.37 8.23 -12.37
C ILE A 53 -2.09 7.48 -13.68
N GLU A 54 -0.94 6.81 -13.77
CA GLU A 54 -0.58 6.08 -14.98
C GLU A 54 -1.40 4.79 -15.14
N ILE A 55 -1.56 3.97 -14.10
CA ILE A 55 -2.30 2.71 -14.23
C ILE A 55 -3.81 2.92 -14.43
N LEU A 56 -4.39 3.96 -13.82
CA LEU A 56 -5.82 4.27 -13.93
C LEU A 56 -6.23 4.73 -15.34
N ARG A 57 -5.27 5.00 -16.22
CA ARG A 57 -5.53 5.21 -17.66
C ARG A 57 -5.90 3.92 -18.40
N HIS A 58 -5.60 2.77 -17.81
CA HIS A 58 -5.65 1.48 -18.49
C HIS A 58 -6.42 0.39 -17.73
N VAL A 59 -6.62 0.57 -16.42
CA VAL A 59 -7.25 -0.42 -15.54
C VAL A 59 -8.35 0.22 -14.71
N ASP A 60 -9.42 -0.52 -14.46
CA ASP A 60 -10.55 -0.06 -13.65
C ASP A 60 -10.12 0.32 -12.22
N LEU A 61 -10.64 1.44 -11.73
CA LEU A 61 -10.33 2.01 -10.42
C LEU A 61 -10.46 0.99 -9.28
N GLY A 62 -11.55 0.21 -9.27
CA GLY A 62 -11.80 -0.77 -8.22
C GLY A 62 -10.72 -1.86 -8.14
N VAL A 63 -10.25 -2.36 -9.28
CA VAL A 63 -9.21 -3.40 -9.35
C VAL A 63 -7.88 -2.84 -8.85
N VAL A 64 -7.50 -1.65 -9.32
CA VAL A 64 -6.27 -0.97 -8.91
C VAL A 64 -6.26 -0.73 -7.40
N TYR A 65 -7.33 -0.13 -6.87
CA TYR A 65 -7.37 0.31 -5.48
C TYR A 65 -7.36 -0.86 -4.50
N ILE A 66 -8.13 -1.92 -4.79
CA ILE A 66 -8.16 -3.14 -3.96
C ILE A 66 -6.78 -3.84 -3.99
N SER A 67 -6.12 -3.85 -5.14
CA SER A 67 -4.78 -4.43 -5.29
C SER A 67 -3.73 -3.68 -4.48
N ILE A 68 -3.76 -2.35 -4.52
CA ILE A 68 -2.84 -1.50 -3.75
C ILE A 68 -3.07 -1.68 -2.26
N ILE A 69 -4.31 -1.60 -1.78
CA ILE A 69 -4.66 -1.77 -0.36
C ILE A 69 -4.22 -3.15 0.15
N GLY A 70 -4.46 -4.22 -0.62
CA GLY A 70 -4.09 -5.57 -0.22
C GLY A 70 -2.58 -5.72 -0.05
N LEU A 71 -1.80 -5.17 -0.99
CA LEU A 71 -0.33 -5.23 -0.91
C LEU A 71 0.22 -4.29 0.18
N GLU A 72 -0.29 -3.07 0.29
CA GLU A 72 0.08 -2.12 1.34
C GLU A 72 -0.18 -2.73 2.73
N THR A 73 -1.32 -3.40 2.92
CA THR A 73 -1.65 -4.07 4.18
C THR A 73 -0.57 -5.09 4.57
N LEU A 74 -0.08 -5.90 3.62
CA LEU A 74 1.00 -6.85 3.87
C LEU A 74 2.29 -6.13 4.28
N ILE A 75 2.69 -5.10 3.54
CA ILE A 75 3.95 -4.38 3.77
C ILE A 75 3.90 -3.65 5.12
N VAL A 76 2.85 -2.89 5.39
CA VAL A 76 2.71 -2.07 6.60
C VAL A 76 2.59 -2.93 7.85
N LEU A 77 1.83 -4.04 7.82
CA LEU A 77 1.75 -4.94 8.97
C LEU A 77 3.06 -5.69 9.21
N SER A 78 3.76 -6.08 8.15
CA SER A 78 5.11 -6.65 8.27
C SER A 78 6.08 -5.66 8.92
N TYR A 79 6.00 -4.39 8.52
CA TYR A 79 6.79 -3.32 9.13
C TYR A 79 6.40 -3.08 10.59
N ALA A 80 5.11 -3.02 10.91
CA ALA A 80 4.61 -2.84 12.28
C ALA A 80 5.14 -3.95 13.20
N TRP A 81 5.06 -5.20 12.74
CA TRP A 81 5.64 -6.33 13.45
C TRP A 81 7.16 -6.20 13.60
N PHE A 82 7.87 -5.78 12.55
CA PHE A 82 9.32 -5.58 12.58
C PHE A 82 9.78 -4.52 13.58
N ILE A 83 9.03 -3.43 13.75
CA ILE A 83 9.35 -2.39 14.76
C ILE A 83 8.86 -2.74 16.18
N GLY A 84 8.34 -3.96 16.38
CA GLY A 84 7.92 -4.48 17.68
C GLY A 84 6.50 -4.11 18.10
N GLU A 85 5.65 -3.63 17.19
CA GLU A 85 4.23 -3.44 17.50
C GLU A 85 3.50 -4.79 17.54
N ALA A 86 2.77 -5.02 18.63
CA ALA A 86 2.00 -6.24 18.81
C ALA A 86 0.80 -6.24 17.84
N LEU A 87 0.79 -7.19 16.92
CA LEU A 87 -0.37 -7.46 16.08
C LEU A 87 -1.37 -8.35 16.84
N SER A 88 -2.53 -7.79 17.15
CA SER A 88 -3.63 -8.54 17.77
C SER A 88 -4.27 -9.52 16.78
N VAL A 89 -4.88 -10.59 17.31
CA VAL A 89 -5.65 -11.56 16.51
C VAL A 89 -6.75 -10.87 15.67
N ARG A 90 -7.33 -9.79 16.19
CA ARG A 90 -8.33 -8.99 15.47
C ARG A 90 -7.74 -8.29 14.25
N GLN A 91 -6.54 -7.71 14.37
CA GLN A 91 -5.85 -7.06 13.25
C GLN A 91 -5.45 -8.08 12.17
N ILE A 92 -4.97 -9.26 12.59
CA ILE A 92 -4.63 -10.35 11.66
C ILE A 92 -5.88 -10.84 10.92
N GLY A 93 -7.01 -11.02 11.63
CA GLY A 93 -8.29 -11.37 11.01
C GLY A 93 -8.77 -10.30 10.01
N GLY A 94 -8.63 -9.02 10.37
CA GLY A 94 -8.91 -7.91 9.46
C GLY A 94 -8.05 -7.93 8.20
N ALA A 95 -6.74 -8.12 8.35
CA ALA A 95 -5.81 -8.24 7.23
C ALA A 95 -6.18 -9.41 6.31
N THR A 96 -6.57 -10.54 6.89
CA THR A 96 -7.01 -11.72 6.14
C THR A 96 -8.24 -11.41 5.29
N MET A 97 -9.21 -10.65 5.82
CA MET A 97 -10.39 -10.23 5.05
C MET A 97 -10.02 -9.30 3.89
N VAL A 98 -9.07 -8.39 4.08
CA VAL A 98 -8.56 -7.54 3.00
C VAL A 98 -7.93 -8.38 1.90
N LEU A 99 -7.10 -9.36 2.24
CA LEU A 99 -6.48 -10.26 1.27
C LEU A 99 -7.48 -11.17 0.56
N ALA A 100 -8.53 -11.61 1.25
CA ALA A 100 -9.63 -12.34 0.63
C ALA A 100 -10.36 -11.45 -0.41
N GLY A 101 -10.61 -10.18 -0.07
CA GLY A 101 -11.18 -9.20 -1.02
C GLY A 101 -10.28 -8.99 -2.25
N LEU A 102 -8.96 -8.92 -2.04
CA LEU A 102 -8.00 -8.87 -3.14
C LEU A 102 -8.08 -10.10 -4.04
N ALA A 103 -8.07 -11.31 -3.46
CA ALA A 103 -8.17 -12.56 -4.22
C ALA A 103 -9.45 -12.63 -5.07
N VAL A 104 -10.57 -12.09 -4.60
CA VAL A 104 -11.83 -12.05 -5.37
C VAL A 104 -11.74 -11.16 -6.61
N VAL A 105 -10.94 -10.10 -6.56
CA VAL A 105 -10.86 -9.07 -7.62
C VAL A 105 -9.69 -9.32 -8.59
N SER A 106 -8.70 -10.12 -8.20
CA SER A 106 -7.51 -10.42 -9.00
C SER A 106 -7.63 -11.63 -9.93
N HIS A 107 -8.81 -12.29 -9.99
CA HIS A 107 -9.12 -13.44 -10.84
C HIS A 107 -10.05 -13.12 -12.00
#